data_AF-A0A1C3NW80-F1
#
_entry.id   AF-A0A1C3NW80-F1
#
_cell.length_a   1.000
_cell.length_b   1.000
_cell.length_c   1.000
_cell.angle_alpha   90.00
_cell.angle_beta   90.00
_cell.angle_gamma   90.00
#
_symmetry.space_group_name_H-M   'P 1'
#
loop_
_entity.id
_entity.type
_entity.pdbx_description
1 polymer ?
#
loop_
_entity_poly.entity_id
_entity_poly.type
_entity_poly.pdbx_seq_one_letter_code
_entity_poly.pdbx_strand_id
1 'polypeptide(L)'
;MGVPPSWDVRAVVENMAGECDYPHSDADWPNCPEGLAVQFEGVPDAEIDLITHGNAMRWFSYDPFSVLPREECTVGALRAKATDVDTSFHSPRRLTQRGDGIDVSLQGRWR
;
A
#
# COMPACT_ATOMS: atom_id res chain seq x y z
N MET A 1 -23.85 8.17 0.59
CA MET A 1 -24.41 7.41 -0.55
C MET A 1 -24.49 5.96 -0.12
N GLY A 2 -25.69 5.39 -0.04
CA GLY A 2 -25.84 3.97 0.30
C GLY A 2 -25.47 3.07 -0.88
N VAL A 3 -24.86 1.93 -0.60
CA VAL A 3 -24.55 0.91 -1.62
C VAL A 3 -25.87 0.45 -2.26
N PRO A 4 -25.97 0.33 -3.60
CA PRO A 4 -27.20 -0.10 -4.26
C PRO A 4 -27.69 -1.45 -3.70
N PRO A 5 -29.00 -1.68 -3.55
CA PRO A 5 -29.54 -2.93 -3.00
C PRO A 5 -29.12 -4.21 -3.75
N SER A 6 -28.62 -4.08 -4.97
CA SER A 6 -28.12 -5.18 -5.81
C SER A 6 -26.67 -5.55 -5.53
N TRP A 7 -25.93 -4.76 -4.75
CA TRP A 7 -24.54 -5.04 -4.42
C TRP A 7 -24.50 -5.77 -3.08
N ASP A 8 -24.05 -7.01 -3.14
CA ASP A 8 -23.64 -7.71 -1.94
C ASP A 8 -22.36 -7.07 -1.40
N VAL A 9 -22.51 -6.28 -0.32
CA VAL A 9 -21.40 -5.58 0.35
C VAL A 9 -20.31 -6.56 0.74
N ARG A 10 -20.68 -7.79 1.13
CA ARG A 10 -19.72 -8.82 1.49
C ARG A 10 -18.87 -9.23 0.28
N ALA A 11 -19.51 -9.44 -0.87
CA ALA A 11 -18.80 -9.77 -2.10
C ALA A 11 -17.82 -8.66 -2.53
N VAL A 12 -18.13 -7.39 -2.22
CA VAL A 12 -17.20 -6.27 -2.47
C VAL A 12 -15.98 -6.36 -1.56
N VAL A 13 -16.18 -6.54 -0.25
CA VAL A 13 -15.08 -6.64 0.73
C VAL A 13 -14.18 -7.84 0.44
N GLU A 14 -14.74 -8.98 0.06
CA GLU A 14 -13.98 -10.18 -0.32
C GLU A 14 -13.16 -10.00 -1.61
N ASN A 15 -13.33 -8.89 -2.34
CA ASN A 15 -12.60 -8.59 -3.57
C ASN A 15 -11.83 -7.25 -3.51
N MET A 16 -11.57 -6.74 -2.31
CA MET A 16 -10.87 -5.47 -2.08
C MET A 16 -9.55 -5.70 -1.31
N ALA A 17 -8.49 -5.01 -1.70
CA ALA A 17 -7.25 -4.95 -0.92
C ALA A 17 -6.71 -3.52 -0.89
N GLY A 18 -6.16 -3.13 0.25
CA GLY A 18 -5.44 -1.87 0.39
C GLY A 18 -4.08 -1.91 -0.32
N GLU A 19 -3.67 -0.77 -0.84
CA GLU A 19 -2.36 -0.56 -1.43
C GLU A 19 -1.82 0.82 -0.97
N CYS A 20 -0.50 1.02 -1.03
CA CYS A 20 0.18 2.21 -0.52
C CYS A 20 0.96 2.96 -1.62
N ASP A 21 1.11 2.35 -2.80
CA ASP A 21 1.79 2.88 -3.99
C ASP A 21 3.23 3.41 -3.79
N TYR A 22 3.95 2.91 -2.78
CA TYR A 22 5.34 3.29 -2.56
C TYR A 22 6.22 2.91 -3.78
N PRO A 23 7.14 3.77 -4.26
CA PRO A 23 7.57 5.05 -3.68
C PRO A 23 7.00 6.30 -4.39
N HIS A 24 5.80 6.21 -4.97
CA HIS A 24 5.22 7.37 -5.65
C HIS A 24 5.04 8.55 -4.68
N SER A 25 5.17 9.77 -5.18
CA SER A 25 5.21 10.99 -4.35
C SER A 25 3.89 11.28 -3.63
N ASP A 26 2.80 10.72 -4.13
CA ASP A 26 1.44 10.76 -3.60
C ASP A 26 1.11 9.55 -2.70
N ALA A 27 2.06 8.63 -2.50
CA ALA A 27 1.94 7.56 -1.52
C ALA A 27 1.89 8.12 -0.09
N ASP A 28 1.06 7.50 0.76
CA ASP A 28 0.99 7.82 2.19
C ASP A 28 2.17 7.26 3.00
N TRP A 29 3.13 6.59 2.36
CA TRP A 29 4.31 6.03 3.02
C TRP A 29 5.12 7.14 3.73
N PRO A 30 5.62 6.91 4.97
CA PRO A 30 5.59 5.68 5.76
C PRO A 30 4.37 5.53 6.70
N ASN A 31 3.37 6.41 6.56
CA ASN A 31 2.23 6.56 7.46
C ASN A 31 0.95 5.88 6.96
N CYS A 32 1.06 5.04 5.92
CA CYS A 32 -0.05 4.26 5.35
C CYS A 32 -0.90 3.55 6.43
N PRO A 33 -0.33 2.88 7.46
CA PRO A 33 -1.15 2.20 8.47
C PRO A 33 -2.02 3.16 9.30
N GLU A 34 -1.50 4.32 9.67
CA GLU A 34 -2.25 5.34 10.43
C GLU A 34 -3.37 5.95 9.59
N GLY A 35 -3.08 6.29 8.33
CA GLY A 35 -4.09 6.81 7.41
C GLY A 35 -5.22 5.80 7.18
N LEU A 36 -4.87 4.53 7.01
CA LEU A 36 -5.84 3.46 6.81
C LEU A 36 -6.66 3.16 8.07
N ALA A 37 -6.05 3.23 9.26
CA ALA A 37 -6.76 3.03 10.54
C ALA A 37 -7.91 4.05 10.74
N VAL A 38 -7.73 5.30 10.29
CA VAL A 38 -8.79 6.32 10.33
C VAL A 38 -9.94 5.95 9.38
N GLN A 39 -9.63 5.42 8.19
CA GLN A 39 -10.66 5.02 7.22
C GLN A 39 -11.50 3.82 7.66
N PHE A 40 -10.95 2.98 8.54
CA PHE A 40 -11.63 1.81 9.08
C PHE A 40 -12.40 2.05 10.38
N GLU A 41 -12.59 3.29 10.82
CA GLU A 41 -13.42 3.58 11.99
C GLU A 41 -14.85 3.03 11.81
N GLY A 42 -15.25 2.12 12.70
CA GLY A 42 -16.55 1.44 12.67
C GLY A 42 -16.65 0.24 11.71
N VAL A 43 -15.56 -0.13 11.02
CA VAL A 43 -15.50 -1.33 10.18
C VAL A 43 -15.18 -2.55 11.06
N PRO A 44 -15.85 -3.70 10.87
CA PRO A 44 -15.55 -4.92 11.64
C PRO A 44 -14.13 -5.44 11.39
N ASP A 45 -13.46 -5.92 12.45
CA ASP A 45 -12.08 -6.47 12.39
C ASP A 45 -11.91 -7.53 11.30
N ALA A 46 -12.91 -8.39 11.09
CA ALA A 46 -12.85 -9.44 10.06
C ALA A 46 -12.78 -8.85 8.63
N GLU A 47 -13.44 -7.72 8.39
CA GLU A 47 -13.39 -7.02 7.10
C GLU A 47 -12.06 -6.28 6.94
N ILE A 48 -11.55 -5.67 8.02
CA ILE A 48 -10.22 -5.05 8.06
C ILE A 48 -9.15 -6.09 7.74
N ASP A 49 -9.19 -7.27 8.36
CA ASP A 49 -8.25 -8.36 8.11
C ASP A 49 -8.28 -8.79 6.63
N LEU A 50 -9.47 -8.92 6.04
CA LEU A 50 -9.62 -9.24 4.62
C LEU A 50 -8.99 -8.16 3.73
N ILE A 51 -9.31 -6.89 3.95
CA ILE A 51 -8.86 -5.78 3.10
C ILE A 51 -7.35 -5.52 3.25
N THR A 52 -6.81 -5.62 4.46
CA THR A 52 -5.41 -5.25 4.74
C THR A 52 -4.41 -6.32 4.32
N HIS A 53 -4.76 -7.61 4.44
CA HIS A 53 -3.81 -8.69 4.14
C HIS A 53 -4.46 -10.00 3.68
N GLY A 54 -5.63 -10.38 4.21
CA GLY A 54 -6.24 -11.67 3.95
C GLY A 54 -6.56 -11.92 2.47
N ASN A 55 -7.11 -10.92 1.77
CA ASN A 55 -7.37 -11.03 0.34
C ASN A 55 -6.07 -11.13 -0.47
N ALA A 56 -5.06 -10.32 -0.14
CA ALA A 56 -3.75 -10.40 -0.80
C ALA A 56 -3.09 -11.76 -0.61
N MET A 57 -3.07 -12.29 0.63
CA MET A 57 -2.57 -13.64 0.93
C MET A 57 -3.25 -14.71 0.06
N ARG A 58 -4.58 -14.64 -0.07
CA ARG A 58 -5.35 -15.57 -0.90
C ARG A 58 -5.04 -15.41 -2.39
N TRP A 59 -5.06 -14.19 -2.93
CA TRP A 59 -4.85 -13.93 -4.36
C TRP A 59 -3.45 -14.30 -4.83
N PHE A 60 -2.45 -14.01 -4.01
CA PHE A 60 -1.05 -14.28 -4.33
C PHE A 60 -0.56 -15.64 -3.81
N SER A 61 -1.43 -16.44 -3.18
CA SER A 61 -1.06 -17.72 -2.56
C SER A 61 0.16 -17.59 -1.64
N TYR A 62 0.16 -16.54 -0.83
CA TYR A 62 1.27 -16.14 0.03
C TYR A 62 0.87 -16.27 1.49
N ASP A 63 1.67 -16.98 2.28
CA ASP A 63 1.51 -17.10 3.74
C ASP A 63 2.66 -16.42 4.48
N PRO A 64 2.52 -15.13 4.87
CA PRO A 64 3.52 -14.43 5.66
C PRO A 64 3.74 -15.09 7.03
N PHE A 65 2.74 -15.77 7.58
CA PHE A 65 2.80 -16.33 8.94
C PHE A 65 3.68 -17.57 9.04
N SER A 66 3.99 -18.19 7.89
CA SER A 66 5.01 -19.23 7.79
C SER A 66 6.44 -18.70 8.01
N VAL A 67 6.66 -17.39 7.85
CA VAL A 67 7.96 -16.73 7.99
C VAL A 67 8.06 -15.98 9.32
N LEU A 68 7.01 -15.25 9.71
CA LEU A 68 6.94 -14.47 10.94
C LEU A 68 5.60 -14.72 11.66
N PRO A 69 5.60 -15.04 12.97
CA PRO A 69 4.35 -15.18 13.73
C PRO A 69 3.47 -13.93 13.60
N ARG A 70 2.13 -14.09 13.66
CA ARG A 70 1.17 -12.99 13.41
C ARG A 70 1.41 -11.79 14.33
N GLU A 71 1.75 -12.05 15.58
CA GLU A 71 2.10 -11.04 16.58
C GLU A 71 3.36 -10.22 16.22
N GLU A 72 4.27 -10.80 15.44
CA GLU A 72 5.48 -10.12 14.93
C GLU A 72 5.24 -9.40 13.58
N CYS A 73 4.07 -9.60 12.96
CA CYS A 73 3.67 -8.94 11.71
C CYS A 73 2.87 -7.64 11.95
N THR A 74 2.79 -7.16 13.18
CA THR A 74 2.13 -5.88 13.48
C THR A 74 2.98 -4.69 13.05
N VAL A 75 2.35 -3.55 12.78
CA VAL A 75 3.05 -2.29 12.41
C VAL A 75 4.15 -1.95 13.43
N GLY A 76 3.82 -2.05 14.72
CA GLY A 76 4.77 -1.78 15.81
C GLY A 76 5.95 -2.78 15.83
N ALA A 77 5.67 -4.07 15.69
CA ALA A 77 6.72 -5.10 15.67
C ALA A 77 7.65 -4.96 14.46
N LEU A 78 7.10 -4.70 13.27
CA LEU A 78 7.89 -4.51 12.05
C LEU A 78 8.72 -3.22 12.10
N ARG A 79 8.16 -2.10 12.60
CA ARG A 79 8.92 -0.86 12.80
C ARG A 79 10.04 -1.00 13.82
N ALA A 80 9.84 -1.79 14.89
CA ALA A 80 10.90 -2.08 15.86
C ALA A 80 12.07 -2.87 15.26
N LYS A 81 11.85 -3.62 14.18
CA LYS A 81 12.90 -4.34 13.42
C LYS A 81 13.58 -3.47 12.35
N ALA A 82 12.96 -2.38 11.93
CA ALA A 82 13.38 -1.53 10.80
C ALA A 82 13.99 -0.19 11.25
N THR A 83 14.76 -0.19 12.35
CA THR A 83 15.32 1.04 12.95
C THR A 83 16.38 1.74 12.09
N ASP A 84 16.87 1.03 11.07
CA ASP A 84 17.87 1.48 10.09
C ASP A 84 17.25 2.12 8.83
N VAL A 85 15.93 2.11 8.68
CA VAL A 85 15.23 2.70 7.53
C VAL A 85 15.06 4.21 7.71
N ASP A 86 15.66 4.99 6.82
CA ASP A 86 15.44 6.45 6.74
C ASP A 86 14.11 6.74 6.05
N THR A 87 13.19 7.36 6.77
CA THR A 87 11.87 7.76 6.27
C THR A 87 11.74 9.27 6.06
N SER A 88 12.86 10.00 6.03
CA SER A 88 12.84 11.43 5.78
C SER A 88 12.44 11.74 4.33
N PHE A 89 11.67 12.81 4.15
CA PHE A 89 11.28 13.25 2.82
C PHE A 89 12.49 13.82 2.08
N HIS A 90 12.78 13.26 0.92
CA HIS A 90 13.77 13.81 0.00
C HIS A 90 13.06 14.44 -1.20
N SER A 91 13.42 15.68 -1.51
CA SER A 91 13.07 16.24 -2.81
C SER A 91 13.68 15.35 -3.90
N PRO A 92 12.96 15.05 -5.01
CA PRO A 92 13.57 14.37 -6.13
C PRO A 92 14.84 15.12 -6.51
N ARG A 93 15.95 14.39 -6.63
CA ARG A 93 17.25 14.97 -6.98
C ARG A 93 17.00 15.91 -8.15
N ARG A 94 17.27 17.20 -7.95
CA ARG A 94 17.18 18.20 -9.03
C ARG A 94 18.03 17.66 -10.17
N LEU A 95 17.39 17.10 -11.20
CA LEU A 95 18.03 16.93 -12.48
C LEU A 95 18.38 18.36 -12.86
N THR A 96 19.65 18.71 -12.72
CA THR A 96 20.15 19.97 -13.23
C THR A 96 19.74 19.98 -14.70
N GLN A 97 18.81 20.86 -15.07
CA GLN A 97 18.68 21.28 -16.45
C GLN A 97 20.07 21.80 -16.83
N ARG A 98 20.89 20.93 -17.43
CA ARG A 98 21.89 21.41 -18.37
C ARG A 98 21.07 21.96 -19.52
N GLY A 99 21.37 23.19 -19.91
CA GLY A 99 20.55 24.04 -20.80
C GLY A 99 20.47 23.56 -22.25
N ASP A 100 20.36 22.26 -22.48
CA ASP A 100 20.13 21.64 -23.77
C ASP A 100 18.78 20.93 -23.64
N GLY A 101 17.79 21.37 -24.43
CA GLY A 101 16.36 21.07 -24.23
C GLY A 101 16.01 19.60 -23.95
N ILE A 102 14.90 19.39 -23.24
CA ILE A 102 14.32 18.07 -23.02
C ILE A 102 13.83 17.56 -24.39
N ASP A 103 14.58 16.63 -24.99
CA ASP A 103 14.08 15.83 -26.12
C ASP A 103 13.08 14.79 -25.58
N VAL A 104 11.80 15.00 -25.88
CA VAL A 104 10.69 14.09 -25.56
C VAL A 104 10.44 13.05 -26.66
N SER A 105 11.42 12.73 -27.49
CA SER A 105 11.34 11.63 -28.46
C SER A 105 11.40 10.24 -27.79
N LEU A 106 10.40 9.93 -26.95
CA LEU A 106 10.10 8.55 -26.56
C LEU A 106 9.42 7.83 -27.75
N GLN A 107 10.20 7.54 -28.79
CA GLN A 107 9.87 6.51 -29.78
C GLN A 107 10.97 5.44 -29.78
N GLY A 108 11.08 4.76 -28.64
CA GLY A 108 11.87 3.54 -28.45
C GLY A 108 10.96 2.32 -28.38
N ARG A 109 10.79 1.70 -29.55
CA ARG A 109 10.18 0.39 -29.83
C ARG A 109 10.50 -0.66 -28.74
N TRP A 110 9.49 -1.06 -27.96
CA TRP A 110 9.56 -2.29 -27.17
C TRP A 110 9.62 -3.48 -28.14
N ARG A 111 10.67 -4.29 -28.02
CA ARG A 111 10.79 -5.58 -28.70
C ARG A 111 10.06 -6.65 -27.91
#